data_AF-A0AAD7K4V1-F1
#
_entry.id   AF-A0AAD7K4V1-F1
#
_cell.length_a   1.000
_cell.length_b   1.000
_cell.length_c   1.000
_cell.angle_alpha   90.00
_cell.angle_beta   90.00
_cell.angle_gamma   90.00
#
_symmetry.space_group_name_H-M   'P 1'
#
loop_
_entity.id
_entity.type
_entity.pdbx_description
1 polymer ?
#
loop_
_entity_poly.entity_id
_entity_poly.type
_entity_poly.pdbx_seq_one_letter_code
_entity_poly.pdbx_strand_id
1 'polypeptide(L)'
;MVSFQPYGLGRSVLTRVSSQLFILRLNAPEGSSLPKKVLARVARDLKSRSDISLESEVATMVYVRQNSSVPVPTVYGYCPTRNNLIGQPFSIISFSEGLDMDGVPWENLPLHVKLVGVRDFADIVSQLSQLQFKAIGSIYFKFGDPHKQIPVGFVLGPVSWCKHESTARADAFKRDRGPWKTTAHWLRAAVEDESQFVEKLPSLARETSMRKTDREKCLRLAQKILPKFRDRIPDTNDPWDQCAAGPFVLGHMDLNPRYFPAFFVMCD
;
A
#
# COMPACT_ATOMS: atom_id res chain seq x y z
N MET A 1 -26.91 19.65 -5.21
CA MET A 1 -26.79 19.55 -3.74
C MET A 1 -26.13 18.22 -3.42
N VAL A 2 -24.94 18.24 -2.78
CA VAL A 2 -24.19 17.02 -2.38
C VAL A 2 -24.41 16.83 -0.89
N SER A 3 -24.91 15.68 -0.47
CA SER A 3 -24.99 15.33 0.95
C SER A 3 -23.80 14.47 1.36
N PHE A 4 -23.24 14.77 2.53
CA PHE A 4 -22.09 14.08 3.10
C PHE A 4 -22.57 13.19 4.24
N GLN A 5 -22.25 11.90 4.17
CA GLN A 5 -22.46 10.98 5.29
C GLN A 5 -21.14 10.25 5.59
N PRO A 6 -20.65 10.31 6.84
CA PRO A 6 -19.51 9.49 7.25
C PRO A 6 -19.84 8.01 7.04
N TYR A 7 -18.93 7.26 6.41
CA TYR A 7 -19.06 5.81 6.35
C TYR A 7 -18.37 5.20 7.57
N GLY A 8 -19.16 4.59 8.46
CA GLY A 8 -18.65 3.87 9.62
C GLY A 8 -18.30 2.44 9.24
N LEU A 9 -17.00 2.15 9.10
CA LEU A 9 -16.53 0.76 9.22
C LEU A 9 -16.64 0.37 10.69
N GLY A 10 -17.28 -0.77 10.95
CA GLY A 10 -17.25 -1.41 12.28
C GLY A 10 -15.80 -1.52 12.73
N ARG A 11 -15.53 -1.26 14.01
CA ARG A 11 -14.18 -1.30 14.58
C ARG A 11 -13.62 -2.73 14.44
N SER A 12 -12.84 -2.98 13.41
CA SER A 12 -11.96 -4.14 13.35
C SER A 12 -10.49 -3.73 13.56
N VAL A 13 -9.74 -4.71 14.00
CA VAL A 13 -8.53 -4.60 14.81
C VAL A 13 -7.31 -4.40 13.91
N LEU A 14 -6.48 -3.41 14.24
CA LEU A 14 -5.08 -3.23 13.80
C LEU A 14 -4.78 -2.77 12.36
N THR A 15 -5.62 -1.95 11.73
CA THR A 15 -5.10 -0.93 10.80
C THR A 15 -5.56 0.45 11.24
N ARG A 16 -4.60 1.32 11.59
CA ARG A 16 -4.86 2.76 11.73
C ARG A 16 -5.38 3.24 10.38
N VAL A 17 -6.69 3.34 10.22
CA VAL A 17 -7.32 3.70 8.95
C VAL A 17 -6.73 5.04 8.49
N SER A 18 -5.88 4.99 7.47
CA SER A 18 -5.03 6.11 7.02
C SER A 18 -5.86 7.21 6.34
N SER A 19 -7.12 6.92 6.04
CA SER A 19 -8.06 7.82 5.36
C SER A 19 -9.41 7.84 6.09
N GLN A 20 -10.22 8.83 5.81
CA GLN A 20 -11.64 8.89 6.20
C GLN A 20 -12.49 8.71 4.93
N LEU A 21 -13.57 7.95 5.06
CA LEU A 21 -14.45 7.62 3.94
C LEU A 21 -15.78 8.36 4.08
N PHE A 22 -16.22 8.98 2.99
CA PHE A 22 -17.50 9.67 2.89
C PHE A 22 -18.26 9.15 1.69
N ILE A 23 -19.53 8.82 1.89
CA ILE A 23 -20.43 8.57 0.77
C ILE A 23 -20.92 9.92 0.29
N LEU A 24 -20.72 10.21 -1.00
CA LEU A 24 -21.28 11.38 -1.67
C LEU A 24 -22.46 10.93 -2.53
N ARG A 25 -23.62 11.56 -2.30
CA ARG A 25 -24.79 11.41 -3.18
C ARG A 25 -24.80 12.57 -4.16
N LEU A 26 -24.67 12.25 -5.43
CA LEU A 26 -24.63 13.23 -6.51
C LEU A 26 -26.05 13.39 -7.06
N ASN A 27 -26.54 14.63 -7.11
CA ASN A 27 -27.78 14.94 -7.80
C ASN A 27 -27.47 15.09 -9.30
N ALA A 28 -27.53 13.97 -10.01
CA ALA A 28 -27.25 13.88 -11.43
C ALA A 28 -28.58 14.00 -12.23
N PRO A 29 -28.63 14.81 -13.32
CA PRO A 29 -29.82 14.92 -14.16
C PRO A 29 -30.31 13.55 -14.67
N GLU A 30 -31.63 13.40 -14.82
CA GLU A 30 -32.19 12.19 -15.42
C GLU A 30 -31.62 11.96 -16.82
N GLY A 31 -31.18 10.73 -17.10
CA GLY A 31 -30.51 10.36 -18.36
C GLY A 31 -29.00 10.60 -18.40
N SER A 32 -28.38 11.19 -17.37
CA SER A 32 -26.93 11.33 -17.32
C SER A 32 -26.23 10.01 -16.97
N SER A 33 -25.02 9.79 -17.51
CA SER A 33 -24.16 8.65 -17.20
C SER A 33 -23.41 8.79 -15.87
N LEU A 34 -23.66 9.87 -15.12
CA LEU A 34 -22.97 10.15 -13.87
C LEU A 34 -23.47 9.23 -12.75
N PRO A 35 -22.55 8.69 -11.92
CA PRO A 35 -22.94 7.85 -10.79
C PRO A 35 -23.71 8.68 -9.75
N LYS A 36 -24.88 8.19 -9.32
CA LYS A 36 -25.67 8.82 -8.25
C LYS A 36 -25.00 8.73 -6.86
N LYS A 37 -24.06 7.80 -6.70
CA LYS A 37 -23.36 7.52 -5.44
C LYS A 37 -21.89 7.22 -5.70
N VAL A 38 -21.01 7.94 -5.01
CA VAL A 38 -19.56 7.75 -5.09
C VAL A 38 -18.96 7.76 -3.69
N LEU A 39 -17.76 7.21 -3.55
CA LEU A 39 -17.01 7.21 -2.30
C LEU A 39 -15.88 8.24 -2.40
N ALA A 40 -15.86 9.21 -1.49
CA ALA A 40 -14.72 10.10 -1.30
C ALA A 40 -13.85 9.56 -0.17
N ARG A 41 -12.58 9.30 -0.49
CA ARG A 41 -11.55 8.89 0.45
C ARG A 41 -10.59 10.05 0.68
N VAL A 42 -10.58 10.59 1.88
CA VAL A 42 -9.75 11.74 2.27
C VAL A 42 -8.63 11.26 3.18
N ALA A 43 -7.37 11.57 2.85
CA ALA A 43 -6.23 11.19 3.65
C ALA A 43 -6.27 11.88 5.03
N ARG A 44 -5.94 11.14 6.09
CA ARG A 44 -5.67 11.73 7.42
C ARG A 44 -4.22 12.18 7.52
N ASP A 45 -3.92 13.01 8.51
CA ASP A 45 -2.56 13.53 8.71
C ASP A 45 -1.51 12.43 8.89
N LEU A 46 -1.88 11.30 9.51
CA LEU A 46 -1.01 10.12 9.62
C LEU A 46 -0.54 9.60 8.26
N LYS A 47 -1.43 9.58 7.25
CA LYS A 47 -1.07 9.17 5.89
C LYS A 47 -0.17 10.21 5.22
N SER A 48 -0.43 11.49 5.45
CA SER A 48 0.37 12.57 4.88
C SER A 48 1.79 12.68 5.46
N ARG A 49 2.02 12.11 6.66
CA ARG A 49 3.34 12.01 7.32
C ARG A 49 3.98 10.63 7.13
N SER A 50 3.41 9.81 6.25
CA SER A 50 3.90 8.49 5.87
C SER A 50 4.40 8.52 4.42
N ASP A 51 5.18 7.52 4.01
CA ASP A 51 5.54 7.37 2.59
C ASP A 51 4.38 6.83 1.72
N ILE A 52 3.16 6.71 2.25
CA ILE A 52 2.00 6.25 1.48
C ILE A 52 1.66 7.31 0.44
N SER A 53 1.76 6.93 -0.83
CA SER A 53 1.44 7.81 -1.95
C SER A 53 0.02 7.56 -2.45
N LEU A 54 -0.83 8.58 -2.38
CA LEU A 54 -2.16 8.54 -2.99
C LEU A 54 -2.06 8.38 -4.51
N GLU A 55 -1.05 8.98 -5.13
CA GLU A 55 -0.81 8.85 -6.56
C GLU A 55 -0.49 7.39 -6.93
N SER A 56 0.35 6.72 -6.15
CA SER A 56 0.67 5.31 -6.42
C SER A 56 -0.54 4.39 -6.23
N GLU A 57 -1.36 4.63 -5.20
CA GLU A 57 -2.61 3.90 -4.99
C GLU A 57 -3.56 4.05 -6.19
N VAL A 58 -3.71 5.28 -6.71
CA VAL A 58 -4.55 5.55 -7.88
C VAL A 58 -3.97 4.90 -9.14
N ALA A 59 -2.67 5.06 -9.39
CA ALA A 59 -2.00 4.44 -10.52
C ALA A 59 -2.14 2.91 -10.49
N THR A 60 -2.03 2.29 -9.32
CA THR A 60 -2.23 0.85 -9.13
C THR A 60 -3.67 0.42 -9.45
N MET A 61 -4.69 1.15 -8.95
CA MET A 61 -6.10 0.84 -9.26
C MET A 61 -6.39 0.96 -10.77
N VAL A 62 -5.82 1.94 -11.45
CA VAL A 62 -5.98 2.09 -12.90
C VAL A 62 -5.25 0.98 -13.64
N TYR A 63 -4.02 0.64 -13.24
CA TYR A 63 -3.23 -0.44 -13.82
C TYR A 63 -3.91 -1.80 -13.71
N VAL A 64 -4.37 -2.17 -12.49
CA VAL A 64 -5.04 -3.46 -12.24
C VAL A 64 -6.31 -3.59 -13.08
N ARG A 65 -7.13 -2.52 -13.15
CA ARG A 65 -8.33 -2.51 -14.00
C ARG A 65 -8.01 -2.71 -15.48
N GLN A 66 -6.91 -2.14 -15.97
CA GLN A 66 -6.53 -2.22 -17.38
C GLN A 66 -5.93 -3.58 -17.76
N ASN A 67 -5.35 -4.31 -16.80
CA ASN A 67 -4.55 -5.51 -17.07
C ASN A 67 -5.11 -6.79 -16.41
N SER A 68 -6.27 -6.74 -15.76
CA SER A 68 -6.91 -7.90 -15.14
C SER A 68 -8.43 -7.72 -15.09
N SER A 69 -9.16 -8.78 -14.74
CA SER A 69 -10.60 -8.71 -14.46
C SER A 69 -10.92 -8.49 -12.98
N VAL A 70 -9.89 -8.29 -12.13
CA VAL A 70 -10.04 -8.04 -10.69
C VAL A 70 -10.92 -6.80 -10.46
N PRO A 71 -12.01 -6.92 -9.70
CA PRO A 71 -12.93 -5.81 -9.45
C PRO A 71 -12.30 -4.81 -8.47
N VAL A 72 -11.60 -3.82 -9.00
CA VAL A 72 -11.10 -2.66 -8.23
C VAL A 72 -12.09 -1.47 -8.33
N PRO A 73 -12.03 -0.44 -7.46
CA PRO A 73 -12.87 0.75 -7.58
C PRO A 73 -12.48 1.64 -8.78
N THR A 74 -13.46 2.23 -9.46
CA THR A 74 -13.24 3.14 -10.60
C THR A 74 -12.87 4.50 -10.07
N VAL A 75 -11.76 5.07 -10.52
CA VAL A 75 -11.30 6.39 -10.07
C VAL A 75 -11.94 7.47 -10.95
N TYR A 76 -12.76 8.33 -10.34
CA TYR A 76 -13.39 9.46 -11.03
C TYR A 76 -12.55 10.74 -10.94
N GLY A 77 -11.74 10.87 -9.89
CA GLY A 77 -10.84 12.00 -9.72
C GLY A 77 -10.02 11.86 -8.44
N TYR A 78 -8.88 12.54 -8.37
CA TYR A 78 -8.05 12.57 -7.17
C TYR A 78 -7.20 13.83 -7.14
N CYS A 79 -6.78 14.23 -5.93
CA CYS A 79 -5.76 15.24 -5.72
C CYS A 79 -4.74 14.68 -4.70
N PRO A 80 -3.49 14.42 -5.10
CA PRO A 80 -2.47 13.85 -4.22
C PRO A 80 -1.84 14.88 -3.28
N THR A 81 -2.06 16.18 -3.52
CA THR A 81 -1.43 17.27 -2.75
C THR A 81 -2.41 17.88 -1.76
N ARG A 82 -1.89 18.64 -0.78
CA ARG A 82 -2.69 19.48 0.12
C ARG A 82 -3.12 20.80 -0.52
N ASN A 83 -2.61 21.12 -1.71
CA ASN A 83 -2.95 22.35 -2.43
C ASN A 83 -4.29 22.20 -3.16
N ASN A 84 -5.36 22.09 -2.38
CA ASN A 84 -6.73 21.96 -2.86
C ASN A 84 -7.72 22.52 -1.82
N LEU A 85 -8.98 22.66 -2.20
CA LEU A 85 -10.02 23.32 -1.38
C LEU A 85 -10.27 22.66 -0.01
N ILE A 86 -10.01 21.36 0.14
CA ILE A 86 -10.21 20.64 1.40
C ILE A 86 -8.93 20.54 2.23
N GLY A 87 -7.80 21.06 1.72
CA GLY A 87 -6.50 21.09 2.42
C GLY A 87 -5.86 19.72 2.67
N GLN A 88 -6.41 18.66 2.07
CA GLN A 88 -5.99 17.28 2.27
C GLN A 88 -6.00 16.48 0.96
N PRO A 89 -5.08 15.53 0.77
CA PRO A 89 -5.15 14.62 -0.37
C PRO A 89 -6.45 13.81 -0.36
N PHE A 90 -7.05 13.60 -1.53
CA PHE A 90 -8.29 12.83 -1.64
C PHE A 90 -8.43 12.10 -2.98
N SER A 91 -9.24 11.04 -3.00
CA SER A 91 -9.68 10.36 -4.21
C SER A 91 -11.18 10.14 -4.18
N ILE A 92 -11.85 10.38 -5.31
CA ILE A 92 -13.26 10.05 -5.55
C ILE A 92 -13.29 8.79 -6.40
N ILE A 93 -13.89 7.74 -5.85
CA ILE A 93 -13.93 6.41 -6.47
C ILE A 93 -15.37 5.86 -6.52
N SER A 94 -15.60 4.83 -7.33
CA SER A 94 -16.89 4.13 -7.38
C SER A 94 -17.24 3.55 -6.02
N PHE A 95 -18.52 3.64 -5.69
CA PHE A 95 -19.08 2.97 -4.53
C PHE A 95 -19.49 1.55 -4.94
N SER A 96 -19.04 0.54 -4.19
CA SER A 96 -19.46 -0.85 -4.35
C SER A 96 -20.40 -1.22 -3.21
N GLU A 97 -21.54 -1.83 -3.53
CA GLU A 97 -22.44 -2.40 -2.54
C GLU A 97 -21.93 -3.78 -2.12
N GLY A 98 -21.83 -4.00 -0.81
CA GLY A 98 -21.34 -5.25 -0.26
C GLY A 98 -21.40 -5.24 1.26
N LEU A 99 -21.30 -6.44 1.84
CA LEU A 99 -21.08 -6.63 3.26
C LEU A 99 -19.59 -6.81 3.49
N ASP A 100 -19.05 -6.06 4.44
CA ASP A 100 -17.71 -6.32 4.95
C ASP A 100 -17.69 -7.71 5.62
N MET A 101 -16.68 -8.53 5.32
CA MET A 101 -16.50 -9.82 5.96
C MET A 101 -16.20 -9.68 7.47
N ASP A 102 -15.82 -8.50 7.94
CA ASP A 102 -15.69 -8.20 9.37
C ASP A 102 -17.05 -8.04 10.08
N GLY A 103 -18.14 -7.85 9.33
CA GLY A 103 -19.48 -7.65 9.88
C GLY A 103 -20.16 -8.93 10.38
N VAL A 104 -19.72 -10.09 9.90
CA VAL A 104 -20.20 -11.40 10.33
C VAL A 104 -18.99 -12.29 10.57
N PRO A 105 -18.80 -12.86 11.77
CA PRO A 105 -17.66 -13.74 12.04
C PRO A 105 -17.57 -14.84 10.98
N TRP A 106 -16.37 -15.03 10.40
CA TRP A 106 -16.13 -16.04 9.36
C TRP A 106 -16.74 -17.40 9.72
N GLU A 107 -16.59 -17.82 10.98
CA GLU A 107 -17.11 -19.09 11.47
C GLU A 107 -18.63 -19.25 11.31
N ASN A 108 -19.37 -18.15 11.39
CA ASN A 108 -20.83 -18.12 11.29
C ASN A 108 -21.33 -18.08 9.83
N LEU A 109 -20.45 -17.93 8.84
CA LEU A 109 -20.85 -17.92 7.43
C LEU A 109 -21.26 -19.33 6.97
N PRO A 110 -22.36 -19.46 6.20
CA PRO A 110 -22.72 -20.72 5.56
C PRO A 110 -21.57 -21.25 4.68
N LEU A 111 -21.41 -22.57 4.62
CA LEU A 111 -20.31 -23.21 3.88
C LEU A 111 -20.25 -22.76 2.41
N HIS A 112 -21.40 -22.63 1.73
CA HIS A 112 -21.43 -22.20 0.33
C HIS A 112 -20.86 -20.77 0.14
N VAL A 113 -21.11 -19.85 1.09
CA VAL A 113 -20.55 -18.49 1.07
C VAL A 113 -19.04 -18.53 1.27
N LYS A 114 -18.57 -19.36 2.21
CA LYS A 114 -17.13 -19.55 2.45
C LYS A 114 -16.42 -20.06 1.20
N LEU A 115 -17.00 -21.05 0.51
CA LEU A 115 -16.43 -21.63 -0.71
C LEU A 115 -16.35 -20.60 -1.85
N VAL A 116 -17.40 -19.79 -2.05
CA VAL A 116 -17.38 -18.69 -3.03
C VAL A 116 -16.31 -17.66 -2.66
N GLY A 117 -16.27 -17.22 -1.39
CA GLY A 117 -15.28 -16.24 -0.94
C GLY A 117 -13.83 -16.72 -1.11
N VAL A 118 -13.53 -17.98 -0.77
CA VAL A 118 -12.19 -18.55 -0.97
C VAL A 118 -11.84 -18.65 -2.46
N ARG A 119 -12.81 -19.04 -3.30
CA ARG A 119 -12.60 -19.12 -4.74
C ARG A 119 -12.33 -17.75 -5.34
N ASP A 120 -13.18 -16.77 -5.06
CA ASP A 120 -13.02 -15.40 -5.58
C ASP A 120 -11.69 -14.79 -5.10
N PHE A 121 -11.31 -15.05 -3.84
CA PHE A 121 -10.01 -14.64 -3.31
C PHE A 121 -8.84 -15.29 -4.06
N ALA A 122 -8.90 -16.60 -4.29
CA ALA A 122 -7.87 -17.32 -5.05
C ALA A 122 -7.76 -16.82 -6.50
N ASP A 123 -8.91 -16.55 -7.14
CA ASP A 123 -8.97 -15.99 -8.49
C ASP A 123 -8.34 -14.59 -8.53
N ILE A 124 -8.57 -13.74 -7.52
CA ILE A 124 -7.94 -12.43 -7.40
C ILE A 124 -6.41 -12.58 -7.23
N VAL A 125 -5.96 -13.39 -6.28
CA VAL A 125 -4.52 -13.60 -6.02
C VAL A 125 -3.82 -14.13 -7.27
N SER A 126 -4.42 -15.09 -7.96
CA SER A 126 -3.88 -15.66 -9.19
C SER A 126 -3.78 -14.63 -10.31
N GLN A 127 -4.78 -13.77 -10.50
CA GLN A 127 -4.72 -12.72 -11.52
C GLN A 127 -3.68 -11.65 -11.19
N LEU A 128 -3.55 -11.26 -9.92
CA LEU A 128 -2.54 -10.29 -9.51
C LEU A 128 -1.12 -10.87 -9.64
N SER A 129 -0.93 -12.17 -9.41
CA SER A 129 0.38 -12.82 -9.58
C SER A 129 0.83 -12.89 -11.05
N GLN A 130 -0.11 -12.87 -11.99
CA GLN A 130 0.21 -12.79 -13.43
C GLN A 130 0.72 -11.40 -13.86
N LEU A 131 0.54 -10.37 -13.04
CA LEU A 131 1.04 -9.02 -13.31
C LEU A 131 2.52 -8.94 -12.91
N GLN A 132 3.39 -9.25 -13.87
CA GLN A 132 4.84 -9.36 -13.65
C GLN A 132 5.63 -8.07 -13.93
N PHE A 133 6.69 -7.88 -13.16
CA PHE A 133 7.55 -6.72 -13.15
C PHE A 133 9.03 -7.11 -13.12
N LYS A 134 9.87 -6.24 -13.69
CA LYS A 134 11.34 -6.41 -13.75
C LYS A 134 12.06 -5.91 -12.50
N ALA A 135 11.34 -5.30 -11.57
CA ALA A 135 11.89 -4.72 -10.36
C ALA A 135 10.82 -4.63 -9.26
N ILE A 136 11.29 -4.57 -8.01
CA ILE A 136 10.51 -4.30 -6.80
C ILE A 136 10.35 -2.79 -6.68
N GLY A 137 9.11 -2.30 -6.67
CA GLY A 137 8.78 -0.88 -6.61
C GLY A 137 7.29 -0.68 -6.42
N SER A 138 6.85 0.58 -6.41
CA SER A 138 5.43 0.93 -6.48
C SER A 138 5.08 1.51 -7.85
N ILE A 139 3.83 1.31 -8.29
CA ILE A 139 3.37 1.76 -9.61
C ILE A 139 3.01 3.25 -9.54
N TYR A 140 3.50 4.04 -10.48
CA TYR A 140 3.16 5.45 -10.65
C TYR A 140 2.75 5.73 -12.09
N PHE A 141 2.08 6.87 -12.30
CA PHE A 141 1.81 7.34 -13.64
C PHE A 141 3.08 7.85 -14.31
N LYS A 142 3.24 7.51 -15.58
CA LYS A 142 4.25 8.10 -16.45
C LYS A 142 3.60 9.24 -17.22
N PHE A 143 4.14 10.44 -17.10
CA PHE A 143 3.71 11.61 -17.87
C PHE A 143 4.69 11.85 -19.02
N GLY A 144 4.18 12.04 -20.24
CA GLY A 144 5.01 12.35 -21.40
C GLY A 144 5.41 13.83 -21.47
N ASP A 145 4.59 14.69 -20.88
CA ASP A 145 4.78 16.13 -20.77
C ASP A 145 4.50 16.54 -19.31
N PRO A 146 5.46 17.14 -18.59
CA PRO A 146 5.28 17.56 -17.19
C PRO A 146 4.13 18.56 -16.98
N HIS A 147 3.72 19.28 -18.03
CA HIS A 147 2.63 20.25 -17.97
C HIS A 147 1.26 19.65 -18.27
N LYS A 148 1.21 18.40 -18.77
CA LYS A 148 -0.04 17.69 -19.04
C LYS A 148 -0.33 16.69 -17.92
N GLN A 149 -1.53 16.79 -17.35
CA GLN A 149 -2.00 15.86 -16.31
C GLN A 149 -2.55 14.54 -16.87
N ILE A 150 -2.27 14.22 -18.14
CA ILE A 150 -2.74 12.98 -18.78
C ILE A 150 -1.59 11.97 -18.76
N PRO A 151 -1.72 10.86 -18.02
CA PRO A 151 -0.73 9.79 -18.05
C PRO A 151 -0.61 9.16 -19.44
N VAL A 152 0.60 8.91 -19.89
CA VAL A 152 0.91 8.16 -21.13
C VAL A 152 1.22 6.68 -20.85
N GLY A 153 1.25 6.27 -19.58
CA GLY A 153 1.50 4.90 -19.16
C GLY A 153 1.84 4.80 -17.68
N PHE A 154 2.56 3.74 -17.33
CA PHE A 154 2.97 3.45 -15.96
C PHE A 154 4.49 3.29 -15.86
N VAL A 155 5.02 3.58 -14.67
CA VAL A 155 6.43 3.36 -14.34
C VAL A 155 6.54 2.83 -12.91
N LEU A 156 7.55 2.01 -12.66
CA LEU A 156 7.91 1.64 -11.30
C LEU A 156 8.79 2.72 -10.68
N GLY A 157 8.35 3.21 -9.53
CA GLY A 157 9.08 4.20 -8.75
C GLY A 157 9.45 3.68 -7.36
N PRO A 158 9.89 4.58 -6.49
CA PRO A 158 10.17 4.28 -5.09
C PRO A 158 8.99 3.57 -4.43
N VAL A 159 9.24 2.59 -3.57
CA VAL A 159 8.16 1.93 -2.84
C VAL A 159 7.41 2.95 -1.97
N SER A 160 6.09 2.98 -2.05
CA SER A 160 5.20 3.84 -1.25
C SER A 160 4.69 3.15 0.01
N TRP A 161 5.60 2.53 0.77
CA TRP A 161 5.29 1.77 1.97
C TRP A 161 5.33 2.65 3.23
N CYS A 162 4.27 2.59 4.04
CA CYS A 162 4.21 3.22 5.35
C CYS A 162 5.31 2.70 6.28
N LYS A 163 6.47 3.35 6.26
CA LYS A 163 7.45 3.22 7.34
C LYS A 163 7.05 4.16 8.46
N HIS A 164 7.22 3.67 9.68
CA HIS A 164 7.04 4.50 10.87
C HIS A 164 7.96 5.73 10.80
N GLU A 165 7.42 6.89 11.18
CA GLU A 165 8.18 8.13 11.27
C GLU A 165 8.88 8.52 9.97
N SER A 166 8.23 8.26 8.83
CA SER A 166 8.86 8.42 7.51
C SER A 166 9.43 9.82 7.25
N THR A 167 8.73 10.87 7.69
CA THR A 167 9.21 12.26 7.59
C THR A 167 10.50 12.44 8.38
N ALA A 168 10.52 12.03 9.65
CA ALA A 168 11.71 12.12 10.49
C ALA A 168 12.89 11.32 9.92
N ARG A 169 12.63 10.13 9.35
CA ARG A 169 13.65 9.35 8.65
C ARG A 169 14.21 10.08 7.44
N ALA A 170 13.34 10.64 6.59
CA ALA A 170 13.74 11.36 5.38
C ALA A 170 14.57 12.62 5.69
N ASP A 171 14.24 13.32 6.78
CA ASP A 171 14.98 14.49 7.25
C ASP A 171 16.35 14.13 7.85
N ALA A 172 16.44 12.98 8.52
CA ALA A 172 17.65 12.55 9.21
C ALA A 172 18.67 11.85 8.30
N PHE A 173 18.22 11.16 7.25
CA PHE A 173 19.11 10.43 6.35
C PHE A 173 18.52 10.10 4.98
N LYS A 174 19.42 9.90 3.99
CA LYS A 174 19.04 9.44 2.66
C LYS A 174 18.61 7.98 2.72
N ARG A 175 17.46 7.70 2.13
CA ARG A 175 16.83 6.38 2.10
C ARG A 175 16.88 5.84 0.69
N ASP A 176 17.32 4.59 0.54
CA ASP A 176 17.09 3.86 -0.70
C ASP A 176 15.68 3.26 -0.67
N ARG A 177 14.87 3.62 -1.66
CA ARG A 177 13.46 3.23 -1.77
C ARG A 177 13.18 2.51 -3.09
N GLY A 178 14.22 2.15 -3.84
CA GLY A 178 14.10 1.45 -5.11
C GLY A 178 13.74 2.38 -6.28
N PRO A 179 13.33 1.82 -7.43
CA PRO A 179 13.03 0.40 -7.63
C PRO A 179 14.28 -0.51 -7.64
N TRP A 180 14.14 -1.74 -7.13
CA TRP A 180 15.25 -2.71 -7.00
C TRP A 180 15.10 -3.89 -7.97
N LYS A 181 16.17 -4.30 -8.63
CA LYS A 181 16.14 -5.42 -9.59
C LYS A 181 16.26 -6.81 -8.94
N THR A 182 16.63 -6.87 -7.67
CA THR A 182 16.84 -8.12 -6.95
C THR A 182 16.26 -8.06 -5.54
N THR A 183 15.79 -9.20 -5.06
CA THR A 183 15.31 -9.39 -3.68
C THR A 183 16.40 -9.03 -2.68
N ALA A 184 17.66 -9.40 -2.95
CA ALA A 184 18.79 -9.07 -2.07
C ALA A 184 19.00 -7.55 -1.92
N HIS A 185 18.93 -6.80 -3.01
CA HIS A 185 19.10 -5.34 -2.95
C HIS A 185 17.95 -4.70 -2.17
N TRP A 186 16.71 -5.12 -2.44
CA TRP A 186 15.55 -4.67 -1.68
C TRP A 186 15.68 -5.01 -0.17
N LEU A 187 16.05 -6.23 0.19
CA LEU A 187 16.25 -6.64 1.58
C LEU A 187 17.34 -5.82 2.27
N ARG A 188 18.49 -5.60 1.62
CA ARG A 188 19.56 -4.76 2.17
C ARG A 188 19.10 -3.33 2.38
N ALA A 189 18.41 -2.73 1.41
CA ALA A 189 17.87 -1.38 1.54
C ALA A 189 16.87 -1.27 2.69
N ALA A 190 16.00 -2.28 2.87
CA ALA A 190 15.04 -2.32 3.97
C ALA A 190 15.71 -2.42 5.34
N VAL A 191 16.76 -3.24 5.47
CA VAL A 191 17.53 -3.41 6.71
C VAL A 191 18.39 -2.18 7.00
N GLU A 192 18.99 -1.59 5.97
CA GLU A 192 19.77 -0.36 6.08
C GLU A 192 18.91 0.82 6.56
N ASP A 193 17.69 0.98 6.03
CA ASP A 193 16.73 2.00 6.49
C ASP A 193 16.40 1.84 7.99
N GLU A 194 16.20 0.60 8.47
CA GLU A 194 15.98 0.35 9.89
C GLU A 194 17.25 0.56 10.73
N SER A 195 18.42 0.17 10.21
CA SER A 195 19.71 0.35 10.89
C SER A 195 19.99 1.83 11.12
N GLN A 196 19.83 2.66 10.07
CA GLN A 196 20.00 4.11 10.18
C GLN A 196 18.95 4.75 11.10
N PHE A 197 17.71 4.23 11.12
CA PHE A 197 16.69 4.72 12.04
C PHE A 197 17.06 4.49 13.51
N VAL A 198 17.51 3.27 13.87
CA VAL A 198 17.89 2.96 15.26
C VAL A 198 19.20 3.64 15.70
N GLU A 199 20.07 3.98 14.76
CA GLU A 199 21.35 4.66 15.03
C GLU A 199 21.18 6.18 15.14
N LYS A 200 20.52 6.81 14.15
CA LYS A 200 20.41 8.27 14.05
C LYS A 200 19.23 8.84 14.83
N LEU A 201 18.18 8.05 15.06
CA LEU A 201 16.97 8.48 15.76
C LEU A 201 16.58 7.53 16.91
N PRO A 202 17.50 7.24 17.86
CA PRO A 202 17.32 6.19 18.87
C PRO A 202 16.13 6.44 19.81
N SER A 203 15.91 7.69 20.23
CA SER A 203 14.79 8.06 21.09
C SER A 203 13.44 7.76 20.43
N LEU A 204 13.32 8.16 19.16
CA LEU A 204 12.12 7.95 18.37
C LEU A 204 11.91 6.46 18.08
N ALA A 205 12.96 5.73 17.70
CA ALA A 205 12.92 4.28 17.51
C ALA A 205 12.44 3.52 18.75
N ARG A 206 12.88 3.96 19.94
CA ARG A 206 12.47 3.39 21.22
C ARG A 206 10.98 3.62 21.50
N GLU A 207 10.47 4.81 21.19
CA GLU A 207 9.08 5.19 21.42
C GLU A 207 8.10 4.49 20.47
N THR A 208 8.49 4.35 19.20
CA THR A 208 7.68 3.74 18.15
C THR A 208 7.64 2.21 18.23
N SER A 209 8.50 1.58 19.04
CA SER A 209 8.50 0.12 19.22
C SER A 209 7.14 -0.41 19.71
N MET A 210 6.57 -1.36 18.97
CA MET A 210 5.31 -2.05 19.31
C MET A 210 5.44 -2.89 20.59
N ARG A 211 6.65 -3.32 20.95
CA ARG A 211 6.91 -4.04 22.20
C ARG A 211 7.04 -3.02 23.33
N LYS A 212 6.09 -3.05 24.27
CA LYS A 212 6.10 -2.15 25.43
C LYS A 212 7.13 -2.56 26.48
N THR A 213 7.47 -3.85 26.57
CA THR A 213 8.47 -4.37 27.50
C THR A 213 9.87 -4.31 26.89
N ASP A 214 10.83 -3.84 27.69
CA ASP A 214 12.28 -3.85 27.42
C ASP A 214 12.72 -3.19 26.09
N ARG A 215 12.16 -2.00 25.83
CA ARG A 215 12.45 -1.19 24.62
C ARG A 215 13.93 -0.90 24.44
N GLU A 216 14.63 -0.67 25.55
CA GLU A 216 16.06 -0.37 25.56
C GLU A 216 16.90 -1.58 25.12
N LYS A 217 16.61 -2.78 25.64
CA LYS A 217 17.28 -4.00 25.17
C LYS A 217 16.98 -4.28 23.70
N CYS A 218 15.74 -4.07 23.27
CA CYS A 218 15.36 -4.22 21.86
C CYS A 218 16.15 -3.26 20.96
N LEU A 219 16.30 -2.00 21.35
CA LEU A 219 17.09 -1.01 20.61
C LEU A 219 18.57 -1.44 20.50
N ARG A 220 19.20 -1.79 21.64
CA ARG A 220 20.60 -2.25 21.66
C ARG A 220 20.80 -3.52 20.80
N LEU A 221 19.84 -4.43 20.84
CA LEU A 221 19.89 -5.65 20.04
C LEU A 221 19.77 -5.32 18.54
N ALA A 222 18.86 -4.43 18.17
CA ALA A 222 18.68 -3.98 16.79
C ALA A 222 19.95 -3.31 16.25
N GLN A 223 20.54 -2.37 17.00
CA GLN A 223 21.80 -1.71 16.64
C GLN A 223 22.94 -2.71 16.43
N LYS A 224 22.97 -3.81 17.18
CA LYS A 224 23.99 -4.86 17.06
C LYS A 224 23.72 -5.84 15.91
N ILE A 225 22.46 -6.19 15.65
CA ILE A 225 22.09 -7.28 14.73
C ILE A 225 21.82 -6.76 13.32
N LEU A 226 21.16 -5.62 13.15
CA LEU A 226 20.74 -5.13 11.83
C LEU A 226 21.93 -4.97 10.86
N PRO A 227 23.08 -4.36 11.23
CA PRO A 227 24.23 -4.29 10.34
C PRO A 227 24.75 -5.68 9.97
N LYS A 228 24.83 -6.61 10.93
CA LYS A 228 25.29 -7.98 10.68
C LYS A 228 24.36 -8.76 9.77
N PHE A 229 23.05 -8.52 9.90
CA PHE A 229 22.05 -9.13 9.03
C PHE A 229 22.15 -8.57 7.62
N ARG A 230 22.26 -7.24 7.46
CA ARG A 230 22.50 -6.56 6.18
C ARG A 230 23.70 -7.15 5.44
N ASP A 231 24.82 -7.28 6.13
CA ASP A 231 26.09 -7.73 5.55
C ASP A 231 26.09 -9.24 5.19
N ARG A 232 25.09 -9.99 5.66
CA ARG A 232 24.89 -11.42 5.35
C ARG A 232 23.91 -11.67 4.21
N ILE A 233 23.24 -10.66 3.67
CA ILE A 233 22.31 -10.83 2.56
C ILE A 233 23.11 -11.02 1.27
N PRO A 234 23.07 -12.22 0.65
CA PRO A 234 23.91 -12.55 -0.49
C PRO A 234 23.47 -11.80 -1.75
N ASP A 235 24.42 -11.45 -2.62
CA ASP A 235 24.14 -10.99 -3.98
C ASP A 235 23.71 -12.17 -4.86
N THR A 236 22.42 -12.47 -4.88
CA THR A 236 21.61 -13.26 -5.83
C THR A 236 22.31 -14.19 -6.85
N ASN A 237 23.33 -14.93 -6.43
CA ASN A 237 24.01 -15.97 -7.21
C ASN A 237 23.86 -17.33 -6.53
N ASP A 238 22.75 -17.57 -5.81
CA ASP A 238 22.41 -18.92 -5.39
C ASP A 238 21.87 -19.68 -6.62
N PRO A 239 22.55 -20.75 -7.08
CA PRO A 239 22.08 -21.55 -8.22
C PRO A 239 20.68 -22.14 -8.02
N TRP A 240 20.21 -22.22 -6.78
CA TRP A 240 18.88 -22.71 -6.42
C TRP A 240 17.82 -21.61 -6.30
N ASP A 241 18.23 -20.33 -6.19
CA ASP A 241 17.31 -19.19 -6.12
C ASP A 241 17.07 -18.59 -7.50
N GLN A 242 16.14 -19.19 -8.24
CA GLN A 242 15.73 -18.72 -9.57
C GLN A 242 14.84 -17.48 -9.52
N CYS A 243 14.32 -17.13 -8.34
CA CYS A 243 13.33 -16.08 -8.13
C CYS A 243 13.95 -14.79 -7.61
N ALA A 244 15.20 -14.81 -7.13
CA ALA A 244 15.89 -13.66 -6.55
C ALA A 244 15.91 -12.40 -7.44
N ALA A 245 15.81 -12.57 -8.76
CA ALA A 245 15.87 -11.50 -9.76
C ALA A 245 14.53 -11.29 -10.51
N GLY A 246 13.44 -11.89 -10.03
CA GLY A 246 12.13 -11.85 -10.67
C GLY A 246 11.76 -13.14 -11.41
N PRO A 247 10.60 -13.17 -12.09
CA PRO A 247 9.67 -12.05 -12.23
C PRO A 247 8.99 -11.70 -10.90
N PHE A 248 8.95 -10.40 -10.57
CA PHE A 248 8.25 -9.95 -9.38
C PHE A 248 6.78 -9.71 -9.71
N VAL A 249 5.84 -10.11 -8.85
CA VAL A 249 4.39 -9.98 -9.10
C VAL A 249 3.67 -8.97 -8.22
N LEU A 250 2.50 -8.45 -8.63
CA LEU A 250 1.74 -7.49 -7.80
C LEU A 250 1.15 -8.16 -6.54
N GLY A 251 1.60 -7.74 -5.36
CA GLY A 251 1.07 -8.21 -4.08
C GLY A 251 0.33 -7.12 -3.28
N HIS A 252 -0.69 -7.52 -2.50
CA HIS A 252 -1.38 -6.67 -1.53
C HIS A 252 -1.32 -7.29 -0.12
N MET A 253 -1.03 -6.49 0.91
CA MET A 253 -0.82 -7.00 2.28
C MET A 253 -2.02 -7.77 2.83
N ASP A 254 -3.22 -7.29 2.54
CA ASP A 254 -4.45 -7.92 3.02
C ASP A 254 -4.80 -9.21 2.24
N LEU A 255 -4.13 -9.45 1.10
CA LEU A 255 -4.31 -10.64 0.27
C LEU A 255 -3.20 -11.69 0.49
N ASN A 256 -2.29 -11.45 1.42
CA ASN A 256 -1.22 -12.41 1.74
C ASN A 256 -1.68 -13.35 2.87
N PRO A 257 -1.74 -14.68 2.64
CA PRO A 257 -2.16 -15.63 3.66
C PRO A 257 -1.17 -15.67 4.85
N ARG A 258 -1.53 -14.93 5.92
CA ARG A 258 -1.07 -15.02 7.33
C ARG A 258 0.34 -14.48 7.66
N TYR A 259 0.33 -13.37 8.43
CA TYR A 259 1.34 -12.93 9.41
C TYR A 259 2.79 -12.64 8.94
N PHE A 260 3.02 -11.72 8.00
CA PHE A 260 4.29 -10.98 7.96
C PHE A 260 4.08 -9.52 7.48
N PRO A 261 4.61 -8.50 8.19
CA PRO A 261 4.43 -7.10 7.82
C PRO A 261 5.42 -6.71 6.72
N ALA A 262 4.97 -6.62 5.46
CA ALA A 262 5.53 -5.73 4.43
C ALA A 262 4.86 -6.00 3.06
N PHE A 263 4.65 -4.94 2.27
CA PHE A 263 4.29 -5.07 0.87
C PHE A 263 5.48 -5.65 0.11
N PHE A 264 5.26 -6.73 -0.63
CA PHE A 264 6.22 -7.23 -1.59
C PHE A 264 5.60 -7.32 -2.97
N VAL A 265 6.44 -7.01 -3.94
CA VAL A 265 6.34 -7.62 -5.25
C VAL A 265 7.03 -8.97 -5.06
N MET A 266 6.30 -10.01 -4.60
CA MET A 266 6.91 -11.32 -4.33
C MET A 266 7.19 -12.01 -5.66
N CYS A 267 8.24 -12.79 -5.72
CA CYS A 267 8.31 -13.84 -6.73
C CYS A 267 7.48 -15.02 -6.23
N ASP A 268 6.88 -15.77 -7.15
CA ASP A 268 6.14 -17.00 -6.86
C ASP A 268 6.94 -17.97 -5.98
#